data_AF-A0A9E1Y683-F1
#
_entry.id   AF-A0A9E1Y683-F1
#
_cell.length_a   1.000
_cell.length_b   1.000
_cell.length_c   1.000
_cell.angle_alpha   90.00
_cell.angle_beta   90.00
_cell.angle_gamma   90.00
#
_symmetry.space_group_name_H-M   'P 1'
#
loop_
_entity.id
_entity.type
_entity.pdbx_description
1 polymer ?
#
loop_
_entity_poly.entity_id
_entity_poly.type
_entity_poly.pdbx_seq_one_letter_code
_entity_poly.pdbx_strand_id
1 'polypeptide(L)'
;MNNLDKFRYSFDDPSQLNISLKKDPYEKATNQKSDNINQLLSTSVRVTKEIFPNINSAIENVFKRLKIENNLNFFVTANHFQTQASCSAMPLGDSAEIILTSKLIELLNGEELESVIAHEVAHFYYQHALYPQPNSSMNRVETLNLLNFSRAAEISADRIGFIGCGSLESSLRAMLKITSGLSDKYLKFNFSNYLDQLRELKEIKGDKNLMYSTHPNFLNRMQALIWFSMSNEYN
;
A
#
# COMPACT_ATOMS: atom_id res chain seq x y z
N MET A 1 22.49 -1.56 1.41
CA MET A 1 21.39 -0.73 1.92
C MET A 1 20.49 -0.47 0.73
N ASN A 2 19.22 -0.86 0.82
CA ASN A 2 18.33 -0.84 -0.33
C ASN A 2 18.02 0.62 -0.73
N ASN A 3 17.90 0.90 -2.02
CA ASN A 3 17.72 2.28 -2.51
C ASN A 3 16.41 2.92 -1.99
N LEU A 4 15.41 2.09 -1.65
CA LEU A 4 14.15 2.56 -1.09
C LEU A 4 14.22 2.86 0.41
N ASP A 5 15.16 2.26 1.16
CA ASP A 5 15.23 2.39 2.64
C ASP A 5 15.37 3.85 3.10
N LYS A 6 16.00 4.72 2.30
CA LYS A 6 16.12 6.15 2.61
C LYS A 6 14.79 6.89 2.68
N PHE A 7 13.75 6.34 2.06
CA PHE A 7 12.40 6.91 2.06
C PHE A 7 11.50 6.29 3.13
N ARG A 8 11.97 5.24 3.81
CA ARG A 8 11.25 4.58 4.88
C ARG A 8 10.92 5.55 6.00
N TYR A 9 9.72 5.46 6.55
CA TYR A 9 9.34 6.29 7.70
C TYR A 9 10.13 5.87 8.93
N SER A 10 10.63 6.83 9.72
CA SER A 10 11.53 6.56 10.84
C SER A 10 10.91 5.71 11.95
N PHE A 11 9.58 5.73 12.09
CA PHE A 11 8.85 4.89 13.04
C PHE A 11 8.47 3.52 12.47
N ASP A 12 8.70 3.29 11.18
CA ASP A 12 8.63 1.98 10.57
C ASP A 12 10.01 1.31 10.69
N ASP A 13 10.33 0.93 11.91
CA ASP A 13 11.63 0.38 12.28
C ASP A 13 11.50 -1.09 12.71
N PRO A 14 11.84 -2.04 11.83
CA PRO A 14 11.71 -3.46 12.11
C PRO A 14 12.67 -3.93 13.22
N SER A 15 13.70 -3.16 13.58
CA SER A 15 14.62 -3.54 14.67
C SER A 15 13.96 -3.48 16.05
N GLN A 16 12.85 -2.75 16.18
CA GLN A 16 12.04 -2.67 17.39
C GLN A 16 11.03 -3.81 17.49
N LEU A 17 10.80 -4.52 16.39
CA LEU A 17 10.04 -5.75 16.33
C LEU A 17 11.06 -6.88 16.49
N ASN A 18 10.83 -7.86 17.37
CA ASN A 18 11.74 -9.01 17.53
C ASN A 18 11.66 -9.97 16.32
N ILE A 19 11.85 -9.44 15.11
CA ILE A 19 11.75 -10.11 13.82
C ILE A 19 13.10 -10.03 13.10
N SER A 20 13.36 -10.99 12.23
CA SER A 20 14.53 -10.97 11.34
C SER A 20 14.04 -10.82 9.92
N LEU A 21 14.33 -9.67 9.31
CA LEU A 21 14.06 -9.47 7.89
C LEU A 21 15.03 -10.30 7.05
N LYS A 22 14.55 -10.79 5.90
CA LYS A 22 15.39 -11.46 4.90
C LYS A 22 16.36 -10.46 4.29
N LYS A 23 17.56 -10.93 3.95
CA LYS A 23 18.57 -10.10 3.26
C LYS A 23 18.12 -9.74 1.85
N ASP A 24 17.48 -10.68 1.18
CA ASP A 24 16.81 -10.48 -0.11
C ASP A 24 15.30 -10.70 0.09
N PRO A 25 14.44 -9.67 -0.15
CA PRO A 25 12.98 -9.84 -0.10
C PRO A 25 12.46 -10.95 -1.02
N TYR A 26 13.17 -11.27 -2.11
CA TYR A 26 12.81 -12.33 -3.04
C TYR A 26 13.27 -13.73 -2.60
N GLU A 27 14.00 -13.85 -1.49
CA GLU A 27 14.45 -15.13 -0.96
C GLU A 27 13.25 -15.98 -0.51
N LYS A 28 12.99 -17.05 -1.26
CA LYS A 28 11.94 -18.01 -0.92
C LYS A 28 12.41 -18.88 0.23
N ALA A 29 11.58 -19.02 1.27
CA ALA A 29 11.80 -20.04 2.29
C ALA A 29 11.80 -21.41 1.61
N THR A 30 12.86 -22.20 1.83
CA THR A 30 13.27 -23.37 1.03
C THR A 30 12.29 -24.55 0.98
N ASN A 31 11.06 -24.44 1.48
CA ASN A 31 10.06 -25.51 1.48
C ASN A 31 8.60 -25.09 1.18
N GLN A 32 8.31 -23.83 0.85
CA GLN A 32 6.95 -23.44 0.42
C GLN A 32 6.84 -23.42 -1.10
N LYS A 33 6.64 -24.60 -1.70
CA LYS A 33 6.35 -24.75 -3.13
C LYS A 33 4.87 -24.46 -3.44
N SER A 34 4.66 -23.53 -4.36
CA SER A 34 3.63 -23.49 -5.43
C SER A 34 2.12 -23.41 -5.15
N ASP A 35 1.59 -23.71 -3.97
CA ASP A 35 0.12 -23.84 -3.83
C ASP A 35 -0.65 -22.54 -4.11
N ASN A 36 -0.13 -21.39 -3.64
CA ASN A 36 -0.74 -20.08 -3.87
C ASN A 36 -0.74 -19.68 -5.35
N ILE A 37 0.36 -19.91 -6.06
CA ILE A 37 0.47 -19.59 -7.49
C ILE A 37 -0.47 -20.46 -8.32
N ASN A 38 -0.60 -21.74 -7.98
CA ASN A 38 -1.51 -22.66 -8.66
C ASN A 38 -2.97 -22.21 -8.50
N GLN A 39 -3.36 -21.80 -7.29
CA GLN A 39 -4.69 -21.26 -7.02
C GLN A 39 -4.94 -19.96 -7.79
N LEU A 40 -3.97 -19.04 -7.83
CA LEU A 40 -4.10 -17.78 -8.56
C LEU A 40 -4.20 -17.98 -10.07
N LEU A 41 -3.39 -18.87 -10.64
CA LEU A 41 -3.49 -19.22 -12.06
C LEU A 41 -4.84 -19.87 -12.41
N SER A 42 -5.51 -20.48 -11.43
CA SER A 42 -6.82 -21.12 -11.62
C SER A 42 -8.00 -20.16 -11.46
N THR A 43 -7.85 -19.11 -10.65
CA THR A 43 -8.97 -18.23 -10.22
C THR A 43 -8.82 -16.78 -10.66
N SER A 44 -7.66 -16.39 -11.19
CA SER A 44 -7.30 -15.02 -11.55
C SER A 44 -6.55 -14.99 -12.88
N VAL A 45 -6.46 -13.81 -13.49
CA VAL A 45 -5.78 -13.63 -14.79
C VAL A 45 -4.43 -12.96 -14.55
N ARG A 46 -3.34 -13.59 -14.97
CA ARG A 46 -1.99 -12.98 -14.86
C ARG A 46 -1.90 -11.73 -15.74
N VAL A 47 -1.27 -10.68 -15.21
CA VAL A 47 -0.93 -9.49 -15.97
C VAL A 47 0.23 -9.79 -16.91
N THR A 48 -0.03 -9.66 -18.20
CA THR A 48 0.99 -9.66 -19.26
C THR A 48 0.73 -8.50 -20.21
N LYS A 49 1.73 -8.17 -21.02
CA LYS A 49 1.61 -7.12 -22.04
C LYS A 49 0.51 -7.40 -23.06
N GLU A 50 0.24 -8.66 -23.35
CA GLU A 50 -0.74 -9.12 -24.33
C GLU A 50 -2.17 -9.04 -23.79
N ILE A 51 -2.37 -9.33 -22.49
CA ILE A 51 -3.71 -9.38 -21.89
C ILE A 51 -4.11 -8.01 -21.31
N PHE A 52 -3.20 -7.37 -20.57
CA PHE A 52 -3.47 -6.10 -19.88
C PHE A 52 -2.36 -5.07 -20.18
N PRO A 53 -2.25 -4.57 -21.42
CA PRO A 53 -1.15 -3.70 -21.85
C PRO A 53 -1.02 -2.44 -20.99
N ASN A 54 -2.14 -1.81 -20.60
CA ASN A 54 -2.14 -0.59 -19.80
C ASN A 54 -1.64 -0.85 -18.36
N ILE A 55 -2.05 -1.98 -17.76
CA ILE A 55 -1.60 -2.37 -16.41
C ILE A 55 -0.12 -2.75 -16.45
N ASN A 56 0.30 -3.50 -17.47
CA ASN A 56 1.70 -3.86 -17.67
C ASN A 56 2.59 -2.61 -17.83
N SER A 57 2.13 -1.61 -18.60
CA SER A 57 2.82 -0.32 -18.74
C SER A 57 2.94 0.42 -17.40
N ALA A 58 1.87 0.45 -16.60
CA ALA A 58 1.90 1.05 -15.26
C ALA A 58 2.91 0.35 -14.34
N ILE A 59 2.97 -0.98 -14.36
CA ILE A 59 3.96 -1.78 -13.63
C ILE A 59 5.38 -1.39 -14.09
N GLU A 60 5.66 -1.43 -15.40
CA GLU A 60 6.97 -1.08 -15.96
C GLU A 60 7.40 0.34 -15.56
N ASN A 61 6.49 1.31 -15.59
CA ASN A 61 6.75 2.69 -15.18
C ASN A 61 7.11 2.80 -13.69
N VAL A 62 6.40 2.08 -12.82
CA VAL A 62 6.68 2.04 -11.38
C VAL A 62 8.08 1.49 -11.13
N PHE A 63 8.40 0.31 -11.65
CA PHE A 63 9.72 -0.31 -11.44
C PHE A 63 10.86 0.54 -12.01
N LYS A 64 10.63 1.18 -13.17
CA LYS A 64 11.57 2.13 -13.77
C LYS A 64 11.81 3.35 -12.87
N ARG A 65 10.77 3.93 -12.27
CA ARG A 65 10.89 5.09 -11.36
C ARG A 65 11.54 4.73 -10.03
N LEU A 66 11.17 3.58 -9.46
CA LEU A 66 11.74 3.07 -8.21
C LEU A 66 13.19 2.57 -8.37
N LYS A 67 13.64 2.35 -9.61
CA LYS A 67 15.00 1.84 -9.94
C LYS A 67 15.29 0.50 -9.26
N ILE A 68 14.31 -0.40 -9.30
CA ILE A 68 14.41 -1.78 -8.80
C ILE A 68 14.00 -2.75 -9.90
N GLU A 69 14.51 -3.97 -9.84
CA GLU A 69 14.13 -5.03 -10.78
C GLU A 69 12.76 -5.62 -10.42
N ASN A 70 11.97 -5.99 -11.43
CA ASN A 70 10.67 -6.60 -11.21
C ASN A 70 10.79 -8.13 -11.19
N ASN A 71 10.74 -8.70 -9.98
CA ASN A 71 10.62 -10.14 -9.76
C ASN A 71 9.26 -10.53 -9.15
N LEU A 72 8.25 -9.65 -9.25
CA LEU A 72 6.90 -9.88 -8.77
C LEU A 72 5.98 -10.36 -9.88
N ASN A 73 5.00 -11.19 -9.52
CA ASN A 73 3.91 -11.57 -10.40
C ASN A 73 2.66 -10.74 -10.07
N PHE A 74 2.02 -10.23 -11.10
CA PHE A 74 0.78 -9.45 -10.96
C PHE A 74 -0.40 -10.25 -11.50
N PHE A 75 -1.52 -10.21 -10.78
CA PHE A 75 -2.76 -10.88 -11.17
C PHE A 75 -3.95 -9.94 -11.04
N VAL A 76 -4.94 -10.12 -11.92
CA VAL A 76 -6.24 -9.45 -11.85
C VAL A 76 -7.28 -10.47 -11.45
N THR A 77 -8.05 -10.17 -10.41
CA THR A 77 -9.17 -10.99 -9.96
C THR A 77 -10.49 -10.22 -10.02
N ALA A 78 -11.59 -10.94 -10.25
CA ALA A 78 -12.90 -10.34 -10.18
C ALA A 78 -13.25 -10.03 -8.71
N ASN A 79 -13.88 -8.88 -8.46
CA ASN A 79 -14.34 -8.56 -7.11
C ASN A 79 -15.53 -9.46 -6.75
N HIS A 80 -15.30 -10.56 -6.01
CA HIS A 80 -16.31 -11.62 -5.79
C HIS A 80 -16.71 -11.88 -4.34
N PHE A 81 -16.32 -11.04 -3.37
CA PHE A 81 -16.75 -11.23 -1.98
C PHE A 81 -17.58 -10.07 -1.43
N GLN A 82 -18.68 -10.48 -0.83
CA GLN A 82 -19.81 -9.70 -0.36
C GLN A 82 -19.42 -8.71 0.76
N THR A 83 -20.06 -7.54 0.75
CA THR A 83 -20.32 -6.65 1.91
C THR A 83 -19.25 -5.71 2.49
N GLN A 84 -18.12 -5.45 1.84
CA GLN A 84 -17.37 -4.20 2.09
C GLN A 84 -16.81 -3.63 0.79
N ALA A 85 -17.09 -2.36 0.54
CA ALA A 85 -16.63 -1.60 -0.61
C ALA A 85 -15.12 -1.27 -0.52
N SER A 86 -14.28 -2.28 -0.33
CA SER A 86 -12.82 -2.14 -0.29
C SER A 86 -12.22 -2.49 -1.64
N CYS A 87 -11.58 -1.50 -2.27
CA CYS A 87 -10.63 -1.77 -3.35
C CYS A 87 -9.31 -2.12 -2.68
N SER A 88 -8.78 -3.32 -2.93
CA SER A 88 -7.48 -3.72 -2.38
C SER A 88 -6.55 -4.20 -3.48
N ALA A 89 -5.27 -3.94 -3.24
CA ALA A 89 -4.18 -4.76 -3.71
C ALA A 89 -3.42 -5.21 -2.45
N MET A 90 -2.88 -6.43 -2.44
CA MET A 90 -2.18 -6.96 -1.28
C MET A 90 -1.10 -7.95 -1.73
N PRO A 91 0.11 -7.92 -1.13
CA PRO A 91 1.03 -9.04 -1.18
C PRO A 91 0.44 -10.24 -0.43
N LEU A 92 0.56 -11.44 -1.00
CA LEU A 92 0.16 -12.68 -0.31
C LEU A 92 1.24 -13.13 0.69
N GLY A 93 1.33 -12.41 1.81
CA GLY A 93 2.33 -12.71 2.84
C GLY A 93 3.76 -12.53 2.32
N ASP A 94 4.57 -13.58 2.46
CA ASP A 94 5.98 -13.61 2.03
C ASP A 94 6.18 -13.89 0.53
N SER A 95 5.09 -14.06 -0.23
CA SER A 95 5.15 -14.48 -1.62
C SER A 95 5.19 -13.30 -2.58
N ALA A 96 5.84 -13.50 -3.72
CA ALA A 96 6.12 -12.48 -4.72
C ALA A 96 4.93 -12.26 -5.67
N GLU A 97 3.71 -12.20 -5.13
CA GLU A 97 2.48 -12.00 -5.91
C GLU A 97 1.68 -10.79 -5.40
N ILE A 98 1.30 -9.91 -6.33
CA ILE A 98 0.38 -8.78 -6.09
C ILE A 98 -0.91 -9.02 -6.86
N ILE A 99 -2.04 -8.93 -6.16
CA ILE A 99 -3.38 -9.12 -6.74
C ILE A 99 -4.06 -7.76 -6.85
N LEU A 100 -4.59 -7.45 -8.03
CA LEU A 100 -5.40 -6.26 -8.30
C LEU A 100 -6.85 -6.67 -8.50
N THR A 101 -7.78 -6.00 -7.83
CA THR A 101 -9.22 -6.24 -8.06
C THR A 101 -9.70 -5.52 -9.32
N SER A 102 -10.67 -6.12 -10.02
CA SER A 102 -11.29 -5.48 -11.21
C SER A 102 -11.85 -4.09 -10.89
N LYS A 103 -12.41 -3.90 -9.69
CA LYS A 103 -12.97 -2.62 -9.25
C LYS A 103 -11.90 -1.53 -9.14
N LEU A 104 -10.69 -1.86 -8.66
CA LEU A 104 -9.58 -0.91 -8.58
C LEU A 104 -9.18 -0.42 -9.98
N ILE A 105 -9.13 -1.33 -10.95
CA ILE A 105 -8.76 -1.05 -12.34
C ILE A 105 -9.80 -0.14 -13.01
N GLU A 106 -11.08 -0.34 -12.74
CA GLU A 106 -12.15 0.54 -13.26
C GLU A 106 -12.20 1.91 -12.59
N LEU A 107 -11.71 2.01 -11.35
CA LEU A 107 -11.82 3.20 -10.52
C LEU A 107 -10.71 4.22 -10.79
N LEU A 108 -9.50 3.73 -11.06
CA LEU A 108 -8.28 4.54 -11.10
C LEU A 108 -7.81 4.80 -12.53
N ASN A 109 -7.27 5.99 -12.77
CA ASN A 109 -6.52 6.27 -13.99
C ASN A 109 -5.10 5.67 -13.92
N GLY A 110 -4.32 5.82 -14.99
CA GLY A 110 -2.98 5.24 -15.10
C GLY A 110 -2.04 5.64 -13.96
N GLU A 111 -1.89 6.93 -13.68
CA GLU A 111 -0.98 7.42 -12.62
C GLU A 111 -1.46 7.06 -11.21
N GLU A 112 -2.78 7.07 -11.00
CA GLU A 112 -3.38 6.65 -9.74
C GLU A 112 -3.16 5.15 -9.49
N LEU A 113 -3.28 4.33 -10.54
CA LEU A 113 -2.99 2.89 -10.48
C LEU A 113 -1.50 2.65 -10.21
N GLU A 114 -0.61 3.41 -10.84
CA GLU A 114 0.84 3.37 -10.56
C GLU A 114 1.13 3.67 -9.09
N SER A 115 0.39 4.60 -8.47
CA SER A 115 0.53 4.90 -7.04
C SER A 115 0.18 3.70 -6.16
N VAL A 116 -0.88 2.95 -6.50
CA VAL A 116 -1.29 1.76 -5.74
C VAL A 116 -0.32 0.62 -5.96
N ILE A 117 0.11 0.38 -7.20
CA ILE A 117 1.12 -0.64 -7.50
C ILE A 117 2.41 -0.38 -6.72
N ALA A 118 2.89 0.86 -6.73
CA ALA A 118 4.09 1.24 -5.99
C ALA A 118 3.93 1.09 -4.47
N HIS A 119 2.75 1.39 -3.93
CA HIS A 119 2.40 1.17 -2.53
C HIS A 119 2.51 -0.32 -2.16
N GLU A 120 1.93 -1.22 -2.94
CA GLU A 120 2.02 -2.67 -2.66
C GLU A 120 3.43 -3.23 -2.83
N VAL A 121 4.16 -2.74 -3.85
CA VAL A 121 5.58 -3.09 -4.04
C VAL A 121 6.39 -2.72 -2.78
N ALA A 122 6.07 -1.60 -2.13
CA ALA A 122 6.71 -1.19 -0.89
C ALA A 122 6.44 -2.17 0.26
N HIS A 123 5.20 -2.66 0.41
CA HIS A 123 4.87 -3.65 1.43
C HIS A 123 5.66 -4.94 1.27
N PHE A 124 5.80 -5.42 0.03
CA PHE A 124 6.63 -6.58 -0.27
C PHE A 124 8.10 -6.31 0.07
N TYR A 125 8.63 -5.18 -0.41
CA TYR A 125 10.04 -4.87 -0.32
C TYR A 125 10.52 -4.58 1.12
N TYR A 126 9.70 -3.88 1.91
CA TYR A 126 9.93 -3.68 3.34
C TYR A 126 9.54 -4.88 4.20
N GLN A 127 9.03 -5.95 3.57
CA GLN A 127 8.65 -7.21 4.21
C GLN A 127 7.64 -6.99 5.34
N HIS A 128 6.68 -6.09 5.14
CA HIS A 128 5.65 -5.76 6.13
C HIS A 128 4.76 -6.97 6.47
N ALA A 129 4.70 -7.98 5.60
CA ALA A 129 4.03 -9.25 5.88
C ALA A 129 4.62 -10.00 7.09
N LEU A 130 5.91 -9.80 7.41
CA LEU A 130 6.58 -10.39 8.56
C LEU A 130 6.23 -9.68 9.88
N TYR A 131 5.51 -8.57 9.84
CA TYR A 131 5.18 -7.82 11.04
C TYR A 131 4.21 -8.61 11.92
N PRO A 132 4.43 -8.68 13.24
CA PRO A 132 3.50 -9.36 14.12
C PRO A 132 2.13 -8.72 14.06
N GLN A 133 1.10 -9.54 13.87
CA GLN A 133 -0.27 -9.06 13.78
C GLN A 133 -0.77 -8.61 15.16
N PRO A 134 -1.50 -7.49 15.29
CA PRO A 134 -1.97 -7.01 16.59
C PRO A 134 -2.79 -8.04 17.39
N ASN A 135 -3.45 -8.98 16.71
CA ASN A 135 -4.23 -10.05 17.34
C ASN A 135 -3.39 -11.13 18.04
N SER A 136 -2.06 -11.17 17.82
CA SER A 136 -1.16 -12.10 18.51
C SER A 136 -0.60 -11.55 19.82
N SER A 137 -0.92 -10.29 20.16
CA SER A 137 -0.40 -9.63 21.36
C SER A 137 -0.97 -10.22 22.66
N MET A 138 -0.15 -10.23 23.72
CA MET A 138 -0.52 -10.76 25.03
C MET A 138 -1.16 -9.71 25.94
N ASN A 139 -0.92 -8.43 25.67
CA ASN A 139 -1.44 -7.33 26.47
C ASN A 139 -1.72 -6.08 25.64
N ARG A 140 -2.50 -5.16 26.22
CA ARG A 140 -2.95 -3.93 25.55
C ARG A 140 -1.82 -3.02 25.08
N VAL A 141 -0.72 -2.91 25.84
CA VAL A 141 0.41 -2.03 25.45
C VAL A 141 1.08 -2.59 24.20
N GLU A 142 1.30 -3.89 24.17
CA GLU A 142 1.82 -4.60 23.00
C GLU A 142 0.88 -4.46 21.80
N THR A 143 -0.45 -4.62 21.98
CA THR A 143 -1.43 -4.40 20.91
C THR A 143 -1.29 -3.00 20.31
N LEU A 144 -1.21 -1.96 21.15
CA LEU A 144 -1.09 -0.57 20.70
C LEU A 144 0.24 -0.32 19.98
N ASN A 145 1.32 -0.95 20.42
CA ASN A 145 2.62 -0.87 19.74
C ASN A 145 2.56 -1.53 18.37
N LEU A 146 2.02 -2.75 18.25
CA LEU A 146 1.87 -3.43 16.96
C LEU A 146 0.98 -2.64 15.99
N LEU A 147 -0.09 -2.01 16.51
CA LEU A 147 -0.92 -1.10 15.71
C LEU A 147 -0.14 0.14 15.25
N ASN A 148 0.75 0.69 16.09
CA ASN A 148 1.64 1.78 15.66
C ASN A 148 2.60 1.34 14.55
N PHE A 149 3.19 0.15 14.62
CA PHE A 149 4.03 -0.39 13.55
C PHE A 149 3.25 -0.61 12.26
N SER A 150 2.04 -1.19 12.34
CA SER A 150 1.13 -1.33 11.20
C SER A 150 0.86 0.04 10.56
N ARG A 151 0.56 1.07 11.35
CA ARG A 151 0.33 2.42 10.83
C ARG A 151 1.59 3.05 10.23
N ALA A 152 2.76 2.81 10.81
CA ALA A 152 4.02 3.33 10.29
C ALA A 152 4.38 2.69 8.95
N ALA A 153 4.16 1.38 8.81
CA ALA A 153 4.34 0.63 7.56
C ALA A 153 3.51 1.22 6.41
N GLU A 154 2.26 1.62 6.68
CA GLU A 154 1.39 2.28 5.70
C GLU A 154 1.96 3.64 5.24
N ILE A 155 2.53 4.42 6.16
CA ILE A 155 3.19 5.70 5.80
C ILE A 155 4.42 5.45 4.93
N SER A 156 5.25 4.45 5.25
CA SER A 156 6.37 4.05 4.40
C SER A 156 5.90 3.64 3.01
N ALA A 157 4.83 2.87 2.92
CA ALA A 157 4.27 2.43 1.65
C ALA A 157 3.66 3.58 0.84
N ASP A 158 2.99 4.55 1.48
CA ASP A 158 2.47 5.76 0.83
C ASP A 158 3.58 6.59 0.18
N ARG A 159 4.71 6.74 0.87
CA ARG A 159 5.88 7.48 0.34
C ARG A 159 6.39 6.85 -0.95
N ILE A 160 6.54 5.53 -0.96
CA ILE A 160 6.94 4.79 -2.17
C ILE A 160 5.84 4.85 -3.23
N GLY A 161 4.56 4.80 -2.84
CA GLY A 161 3.42 5.05 -3.71
C GLY A 161 3.56 6.35 -4.52
N PHE A 162 3.86 7.44 -3.81
CA PHE A 162 4.12 8.75 -4.42
C PHE A 162 5.37 8.76 -5.32
N ILE A 163 6.50 8.22 -4.87
CA ILE A 163 7.72 8.17 -5.69
C ILE A 163 7.49 7.33 -6.96
N GLY A 164 6.80 6.21 -6.82
CA GLY A 164 6.54 5.26 -7.91
C GLY A 164 5.51 5.73 -8.92
N CYS A 165 4.60 6.65 -8.56
CA CYS A 165 3.68 7.33 -9.49
C CYS A 165 4.20 8.69 -9.99
N GLY A 166 5.19 9.29 -9.33
CA GLY A 166 5.79 10.56 -9.70
C GLY A 166 4.88 11.79 -9.57
N SER A 167 3.69 11.65 -8.97
CA SER A 167 2.70 12.73 -8.86
C SER A 167 2.00 12.69 -7.49
N LEU A 168 2.24 13.73 -6.68
CA LEU A 168 1.61 13.85 -5.36
C LEU A 168 0.09 13.92 -5.49
N GLU A 169 -0.40 14.66 -6.49
CA GLU A 169 -1.83 14.79 -6.74
C GLU A 169 -2.46 13.44 -7.09
N SER A 170 -1.82 12.65 -7.95
CA SER A 170 -2.32 11.33 -8.37
C SER A 170 -2.34 10.34 -7.21
N SER A 171 -1.34 10.36 -6.31
CA SER A 171 -1.37 9.57 -5.07
C SER A 171 -2.50 9.97 -4.11
N LEU A 172 -2.69 11.28 -3.90
CA LEU A 172 -3.76 11.78 -3.03
C LEU A 172 -5.16 11.47 -3.60
N ARG A 173 -5.33 11.60 -4.93
CA ARG A 173 -6.56 11.23 -5.63
C ARG A 173 -6.85 9.74 -5.53
N ALA A 174 -5.85 8.88 -5.76
CA ALA A 174 -5.98 7.44 -5.61
C ALA A 174 -6.50 7.06 -4.22
N MET A 175 -5.90 7.63 -3.17
CA MET A 175 -6.31 7.39 -1.78
C MET A 175 -7.76 7.82 -1.51
N LEU A 176 -8.18 8.98 -2.03
CA LEU A 176 -9.55 9.46 -1.89
C LEU A 176 -10.55 8.57 -2.64
N LYS A 177 -10.22 8.15 -3.86
CA LYS A 177 -11.06 7.26 -4.68
C LYS A 177 -11.21 5.89 -4.01
N ILE A 178 -10.13 5.30 -3.51
CA ILE A 178 -10.18 4.01 -2.80
C ILE A 178 -11.03 4.12 -1.54
N THR A 179 -10.87 5.19 -0.76
CA THR A 179 -11.62 5.41 0.48
C THR A 179 -13.12 5.59 0.24
N SER A 180 -13.49 6.32 -0.83
CA SER A 180 -14.89 6.60 -1.15
C SER A 180 -15.55 5.55 -2.06
N GLY A 181 -14.76 4.76 -2.78
CA GLY A 181 -15.21 3.83 -3.82
C GLY A 181 -15.75 4.51 -5.10
N LEU A 182 -15.56 5.83 -5.25
CA LEU A 182 -16.15 6.63 -6.31
C LEU A 182 -15.09 7.17 -7.28
N SER A 183 -15.43 7.21 -8.58
CA SER A 183 -14.56 7.76 -9.61
C SER A 183 -14.72 9.28 -9.74
N ASP A 184 -13.94 9.90 -10.64
CA ASP A 184 -14.01 11.33 -10.95
C ASP A 184 -15.39 11.80 -11.44
N LYS A 185 -16.27 10.87 -11.83
CA LYS A 185 -17.67 11.18 -12.16
C LYS A 185 -18.42 11.79 -10.98
N TYR A 186 -18.10 11.38 -9.75
CA TYR A 186 -18.80 11.80 -8.54
C TYR A 186 -17.91 12.64 -7.61
N LEU A 187 -16.59 12.54 -7.76
CA LEU A 187 -15.63 13.23 -6.92
C LEU A 187 -15.03 14.42 -7.65
N LYS A 188 -14.97 15.56 -6.95
CA LYS A 188 -14.11 16.68 -7.32
C LYS A 188 -13.01 16.79 -6.28
N PHE A 189 -11.77 16.59 -6.71
CA PHE A 189 -10.62 16.71 -5.83
C PHE A 189 -10.41 18.19 -5.45
N ASN A 190 -10.57 18.50 -4.17
CA ASN A 190 -10.29 19.83 -3.62
C ASN A 190 -9.51 19.68 -2.31
N PHE A 191 -8.25 20.11 -2.36
CA PHE A 191 -7.32 20.01 -1.26
C PHE A 191 -7.74 20.84 -0.03
N SER A 192 -8.32 22.02 -0.22
CA SER A 192 -8.72 22.90 0.87
C SER A 192 -9.83 22.26 1.71
N ASN A 193 -10.84 21.67 1.07
CA ASN A 193 -11.94 20.99 1.76
C ASN A 193 -11.44 19.78 2.57
N TYR A 194 -10.43 19.09 2.05
CA TYR A 194 -9.77 17.99 2.76
C TYR A 194 -9.05 18.48 4.04
N LEU A 195 -8.33 19.61 3.98
CA LEU A 195 -7.69 20.19 5.16
C LEU A 195 -8.70 20.63 6.22
N ASP A 196 -9.85 21.14 5.80
CA ASP A 196 -10.92 21.53 6.71
C ASP A 196 -11.52 20.30 7.42
N GLN A 197 -11.76 19.20 6.71
CA GLN A 197 -12.20 17.94 7.31
C GLN A 197 -11.17 17.40 8.34
N LEU A 198 -9.87 17.55 8.05
CA LEU A 198 -8.81 17.13 8.97
C LEU A 198 -8.75 18.01 10.23
N ARG A 199 -9.05 19.31 10.11
CA ARG A 199 -9.16 20.23 11.25
C ARG A 199 -10.36 19.88 12.12
N GLU A 200 -11.52 19.67 11.51
CA GLU A 200 -12.75 19.26 12.21
C GLU A 200 -12.53 17.98 13.02
N LEU A 201 -11.87 16.98 12.43
CA LEU A 201 -11.55 15.74 13.13
C LEU A 201 -10.67 15.96 14.38
N LYS A 202 -9.72 16.91 14.31
CA LYS A 202 -8.87 17.27 15.46
C LYS A 202 -9.68 17.96 16.57
N GLU A 203 -10.61 18.82 16.20
CA GLU A 203 -11.47 19.54 17.15
C GLU A 203 -12.40 18.60 17.93
N ILE A 204 -12.92 17.56 17.27
CA ILE A 204 -13.79 16.53 17.89
C ILE A 204 -12.98 15.53 18.76
N LYS A 205 -11.66 15.75 18.92
CA LYS A 205 -10.71 14.86 19.63
C LYS A 205 -10.54 13.48 18.99
N GLY A 206 -10.80 13.38 17.69
CA GLY A 206 -10.70 12.16 16.91
C GLY A 206 -11.71 11.07 17.30
N ASP A 207 -11.71 9.97 16.55
CA ASP A 207 -12.48 8.78 16.89
C ASP A 207 -11.63 7.82 17.71
N LYS A 208 -12.07 7.50 18.93
CA LYS A 208 -11.37 6.56 19.84
C LYS A 208 -11.24 5.16 19.24
N ASN A 209 -12.12 4.76 18.32
CA ASN A 209 -12.03 3.47 17.63
C ASN A 209 -10.84 3.43 16.65
N LEU A 210 -10.37 4.58 16.15
CA LEU A 210 -9.17 4.65 15.31
C LEU A 210 -7.91 4.21 16.04
N MET A 211 -7.90 4.25 17.38
CA MET A 211 -6.77 3.74 18.18
C MET A 211 -6.52 2.26 17.91
N TYR A 212 -7.57 1.48 17.64
CA TYR A 212 -7.53 0.05 17.37
C TYR A 212 -7.50 -0.30 15.87
N SER A 213 -7.42 0.70 14.98
CA SER A 213 -7.32 0.49 13.54
C SER A 213 -5.89 0.16 13.11
N THR A 214 -5.73 -0.86 12.26
CA THR A 214 -4.48 -1.28 11.62
C THR A 214 -4.02 -0.28 10.56
N HIS A 215 -4.96 0.39 9.90
CA HIS A 215 -4.67 1.45 8.95
C HIS A 215 -4.84 2.82 9.62
N PRO A 216 -3.92 3.77 9.38
CA PRO A 216 -4.15 5.14 9.79
C PRO A 216 -5.37 5.68 9.06
N ASN A 217 -6.08 6.61 9.68
CA ASN A 217 -7.12 7.36 8.99
C ASN A 217 -6.54 7.91 7.66
N PHE A 218 -7.25 7.72 6.55
CA PHE A 218 -6.83 8.22 5.23
C PHE A 218 -6.48 9.71 5.28
N LEU A 219 -7.15 10.49 6.14
CA LEU A 219 -6.81 11.89 6.40
C LEU A 219 -5.38 12.05 6.93
N ASN A 220 -4.95 11.24 7.90
CA ASN A 220 -3.58 11.29 8.41
C ASN A 220 -2.55 10.80 7.39
N ARG A 221 -2.90 9.78 6.58
CA ARG A 221 -2.05 9.27 5.49
C ARG A 221 -1.78 10.35 4.45
N MET A 222 -2.82 10.99 3.95
CA MET A 222 -2.73 12.13 3.03
C MET A 222 -1.85 13.25 3.61
N GLN A 223 -2.06 13.62 4.89
CA GLN A 223 -1.29 14.68 5.55
C GLN A 223 0.20 14.34 5.67
N ALA A 224 0.51 13.11 6.06
CA ALA A 224 1.88 12.62 6.16
C ALA A 224 2.58 12.59 4.78
N LEU A 225 1.84 12.23 3.72
CA LEU A 225 2.37 12.22 2.36
C LEU A 225 2.70 13.63 1.85
N ILE A 226 1.86 14.61 2.17
CA ILE A 226 2.12 16.03 1.87
C ILE A 226 3.34 16.54 2.62
N TRP A 227 3.49 16.18 3.90
CA TRP A 227 4.70 16.56 4.64
C TRP A 227 5.95 15.92 4.07
N PHE A 228 5.86 14.68 3.60
CA PHE A 228 6.96 14.00 2.94
C PHE A 228 7.36 14.68 1.62
N SER A 229 6.41 15.13 0.79
CA SER A 229 6.75 15.84 -0.45
C SER A 229 7.46 17.18 -0.22
N MET A 230 7.30 17.76 0.97
CA MET A 230 7.96 19.00 1.41
C MET A 230 9.26 18.75 2.18
N SER A 231 9.64 17.49 2.43
CA SER A 231 10.76 17.16 3.32
C SER A 231 12.09 17.08 2.58
N ASN A 232 13.20 17.19 3.33
CA ASN A 232 14.56 17.08 2.78
C ASN A 232 14.89 15.64 2.34
N GLU A 233 14.18 14.65 2.87
CA GLU A 233 14.37 13.25 2.49
C GLU A 233 13.86 12.98 1.08
N TYR A 234 12.89 13.77 0.60
CA TYR A 234 12.36 13.67 -0.77
C TYR A 234 13.13 14.53 -1.77
N ASN A 235 13.50 15.77 -1.40
CA ASN A 235 14.16 16.76 -2.26
C ASN A 235 15.69 16.63 -2.26
#